data_AF-A0A915DMI1-F1
#
_entry.id   AF-A0A915DMI1-F1
#
_cell.length_a   1.000
_cell.length_b   1.000
_cell.length_c   1.000
_cell.angle_alpha   90.00
_cell.angle_beta   90.00
_cell.angle_gamma   90.00
#
_symmetry.space_group_name_H-M   'P 1'
#
loop_
_entity.id
_entity.type
_entity.pdbx_description
1 polymer ?
#
loop_
_entity_poly.entity_id
_entity_poly.type
_entity_poly.pdbx_seq_one_letter_code
_entity_poly.pdbx_strand_id
1 'polypeptide(L)'
;MREIQYSIWCSKSTTPNHLKAIGCLLICIRQPIPPRQAASLNNMSCSYNSETELHPFAFRTHTHAMGRVVSAYVKHASDGSWQQIGKRNPQWPQLFQSSPNKVVIKKGDFMAATCRFDSSDKDVSTPMGSMGVDEMCNFYMMFYRDVNAADPFPYGAGCGMNEKPELVAKEYPMEGSTLLPAHPEWEHMAHQSGKPFGVVEKEKISSIGDEKLGQVSGLAFDNLGNIVVFHRGSRTWSYMTFTGDNVLQDKTPIATPTLLVEEWAEARIKSNWLLSMGKICSTCHTIQNDELTPVWELGTKFQPGSDRNHFCKPAGVAVSRADGTVRAVLAGVGSCFSTPEGRCSKFGSRLLLPSHDISLDERNSKVYVADRENGRVQVFNDQGDPMFEVRNPKLFESVYSAHFCDEHGLLFIPGSGSNNGQVDTNKNEINISFRPKSDQFRRPHIIRAKGNTVYVGEIDEAGGILWRLDIRQKRTQRQWKGLLLSPANQKIVEENWLTSILVMLLLVSGSYLVCYLFWKKCCGCYKNKSPQDGIDRTGFKPLKTLEAEDDSDLKVTKISPLLVPNQCEQELVLLLSSQILFVCLKML
;
A
#
# COMPACT_ATOMS: atom_id res chain seq x y z
N MET A 1 -4.03 27.55 -11.33
CA MET A 1 -4.01 27.93 -9.91
C MET A 1 -4.69 26.81 -9.13
N ARG A 2 -3.99 26.10 -8.23
CA ARG A 2 -4.62 25.15 -7.32
C ARG A 2 -5.01 25.93 -6.08
N GLU A 3 -6.29 25.98 -5.74
CA GLU A 3 -6.75 26.52 -4.46
C GLU A 3 -6.13 25.68 -3.34
N ILE A 4 -5.29 26.31 -2.53
CA ILE A 4 -4.78 25.72 -1.30
C ILE A 4 -5.89 25.91 -0.27
N GLN A 5 -6.58 24.82 0.06
CA GLN A 5 -7.63 24.82 1.07
C GLN A 5 -6.95 24.76 2.45
N TYR A 6 -6.91 25.88 3.16
CA TYR A 6 -6.42 25.92 4.54
C TYR A 6 -7.55 25.50 5.49
N SER A 7 -7.41 24.33 6.12
CA SER A 7 -8.27 23.93 7.24
C SER A 7 -7.70 24.55 8.53
N ILE A 8 -8.33 25.62 9.02
CA ILE A 8 -7.89 26.35 10.22
C ILE A 8 -8.76 25.95 11.40
N TRP A 9 -8.13 25.55 12.52
CA TRP A 9 -8.79 25.36 13.82
C TRP A 9 -8.23 26.40 14.79
N CYS A 10 -9.09 27.31 15.28
CA CYS A 10 -8.70 28.30 16.26
C CYS A 10 -9.10 27.83 17.67
N SER A 11 -8.12 27.70 18.56
CA SER A 11 -8.37 27.43 19.98
C SER A 11 -8.32 28.74 20.78
N LYS A 12 -9.22 28.88 21.76
CA LYS A 12 -9.22 30.01 22.70
C LYS A 12 -8.77 29.51 24.07
N SER A 13 -7.68 30.07 24.59
CA SER A 13 -7.23 29.83 25.96
C SER A 13 -7.62 31.01 26.84
N THR A 14 -8.25 30.73 27.98
CA THR A 14 -8.63 31.71 29.00
C THR A 14 -8.40 31.11 30.38
N THR A 15 -8.22 31.94 31.40
CA THR A 15 -8.09 31.55 32.82
C THR A 15 -9.31 32.06 33.62
N PRO A 16 -10.42 31.29 33.71
CA PRO A 16 -11.59 31.62 34.52
C PRO A 16 -11.45 31.13 35.97
N ASN A 17 -12.18 31.77 36.89
CA ASN A 17 -12.17 31.47 38.33
C ASN A 17 -13.02 30.26 38.75
N HIS A 18 -13.86 29.72 37.85
CA HIS A 18 -14.62 28.48 38.07
C HIS A 18 -14.40 27.55 36.87
N LEU A 19 -13.59 26.51 37.07
CA LEU A 19 -13.24 25.55 36.03
C LEU A 19 -13.99 24.24 36.25
N LYS A 20 -14.58 23.72 35.19
CA LYS A 20 -14.91 22.30 35.07
C LYS A 20 -13.85 21.66 34.19
N ALA A 21 -13.35 20.50 34.61
CA ALA A 21 -12.43 19.73 33.77
C ALA A 21 -13.25 18.91 32.76
N ILE A 22 -12.91 19.01 31.48
CA ILE A 22 -13.57 18.26 30.40
C ILE A 22 -12.74 17.03 30.08
N GLY A 23 -13.40 15.88 29.97
CA GLY A 23 -12.80 14.62 29.54
C GLY A 23 -13.62 13.98 28.41
N CYS A 24 -13.03 12.98 27.77
CA CYS A 24 -13.70 12.14 26.80
C CYS A 24 -13.45 10.67 27.15
N LEU A 25 -14.51 9.96 27.56
CA LEU A 25 -14.49 8.53 27.81
C LEU A 25 -14.78 7.78 26.49
N LEU A 26 -13.91 6.85 26.12
CA LEU A 26 -14.17 5.92 25.02
C LEU A 26 -14.79 4.63 25.58
N ILE A 27 -15.99 4.30 25.15
CA ILE A 27 -16.61 2.99 25.38
C ILE A 27 -16.47 2.19 24.08
N CYS A 28 -15.77 1.06 24.10
CA CYS A 28 -15.53 0.22 22.94
C CYS A 28 -15.43 -1.28 23.26
N ILE A 29 -15.52 -2.12 22.24
CA ILE A 29 -15.33 -3.57 22.36
C ILE A 29 -14.58 -4.13 21.15
N ARG A 30 -13.85 -5.23 21.35
CA ARG A 30 -13.06 -5.92 20.33
C ARG A 30 -13.66 -7.23 19.82
N GLN A 31 -14.94 -7.48 20.10
CA GLN A 31 -15.63 -8.70 19.70
C GLN A 31 -15.87 -8.71 18.17
N PRO A 32 -15.45 -9.76 17.44
CA PRO A 32 -15.74 -9.87 16.00
C PRO A 32 -17.24 -9.97 15.71
N ILE A 33 -17.65 -9.52 14.53
CA ILE A 33 -19.04 -9.58 14.07
C ILE A 33 -19.24 -10.84 13.24
N PRO A 34 -20.11 -11.78 13.67
CA PRO A 34 -20.43 -12.97 12.88
C PRO A 34 -21.06 -12.63 11.52
N PRO A 35 -20.81 -13.43 10.47
CA PRO A 35 -21.38 -13.21 9.14
C PRO A 35 -22.87 -13.58 9.08
N ARG A 36 -23.54 -13.14 8.01
CA ARG A 36 -24.93 -13.50 7.67
C ARG A 36 -25.97 -13.14 8.73
N GLN A 37 -25.75 -12.08 9.50
CA GLN A 37 -26.73 -11.58 10.48
C GLN A 37 -27.31 -10.23 10.05
N ALA A 38 -28.62 -10.16 9.81
CA ALA A 38 -29.31 -8.90 9.56
C ALA A 38 -29.29 -7.93 10.77
N ALA A 39 -29.04 -8.48 11.97
CA ALA A 39 -28.84 -7.72 13.19
C ALA A 39 -27.85 -8.48 14.08
N SER A 40 -26.65 -7.93 14.25
CA SER A 40 -25.66 -8.41 15.21
C SER A 40 -25.44 -7.34 16.27
N LEU A 41 -25.47 -7.73 17.55
CA LEU A 41 -25.30 -6.81 18.67
C LEU A 41 -23.98 -7.09 19.38
N ASN A 42 -23.15 -6.05 19.45
CA ASN A 42 -21.96 -6.07 20.30
C ASN A 42 -22.18 -5.16 21.49
N ASN A 43 -22.24 -5.77 22.66
CA ASN A 43 -22.54 -5.12 23.93
C ASN A 43 -21.27 -4.79 24.70
N MET A 44 -21.23 -3.62 25.31
CA MET A 44 -20.15 -3.11 26.15
C MET A 44 -20.71 -2.75 27.51
N SER A 45 -19.94 -2.95 28.56
CA SER A 45 -20.33 -2.46 29.88
C SER A 45 -19.19 -2.32 30.85
N CYS A 46 -19.23 -1.26 31.66
CA CYS A 46 -18.31 -1.03 32.76
C CYS A 46 -19.02 -0.48 33.99
N SER A 47 -18.58 -0.94 35.15
CA SER A 47 -19.02 -0.43 36.45
C SER A 47 -18.23 0.83 36.80
N TYR A 48 -18.92 1.87 37.28
CA TYR A 48 -18.29 3.12 37.66
C TYR A 48 -18.07 3.17 39.17
N ASN A 49 -16.81 3.14 39.61
CA ASN A 49 -16.46 3.00 41.03
C ASN A 49 -15.78 4.23 41.65
N SER A 50 -15.62 5.32 40.91
CA SER A 50 -15.00 6.56 41.42
C SER A 50 -16.00 7.42 42.18
N GLU A 51 -15.51 8.13 43.21
CA GLU A 51 -16.28 9.12 43.97
C GLU A 51 -16.59 10.39 43.16
N THR A 52 -15.83 10.65 42.09
CA THR A 52 -16.03 11.82 41.25
C THR A 52 -17.29 11.66 40.42
N GLU A 53 -18.23 12.61 40.46
CA GLU A 53 -19.40 12.58 39.57
C GLU A 53 -19.00 12.96 38.13
N LEU A 54 -19.57 12.25 37.15
CA LEU A 54 -19.44 12.61 35.74
C LEU A 54 -20.75 13.20 35.22
N HIS A 55 -20.62 14.25 34.41
CA HIS A 55 -21.75 14.88 33.74
C HIS A 55 -21.57 14.81 32.22
N PRO A 56 -22.10 13.76 31.55
CA PRO A 56 -22.09 13.67 30.10
C PRO A 56 -22.86 14.83 29.47
N PHE A 57 -22.27 15.48 28.47
CA PHE A 57 -22.91 16.61 27.77
C PHE A 57 -22.87 16.48 26.26
N ALA A 58 -21.95 15.69 25.70
CA ALA A 58 -21.92 15.38 24.29
C ALA A 58 -21.42 13.96 24.03
N PHE A 59 -21.80 13.39 22.88
CA PHE A 59 -21.36 12.07 22.47
C PHE A 59 -21.12 12.00 20.97
N ARG A 60 -20.26 11.06 20.55
CA ARG A 60 -19.99 10.74 19.14
C ARG A 60 -19.99 9.23 18.98
N THR A 61 -20.66 8.75 17.95
CA THR A 61 -20.66 7.33 17.59
C THR A 61 -19.73 7.10 16.41
N HIS A 62 -19.04 5.98 16.39
CA HIS A 62 -18.17 5.59 15.28
C HIS A 62 -18.22 4.09 15.04
N THR A 63 -18.48 3.75 13.79
CA THR A 63 -18.34 2.42 13.18
C THR A 63 -17.79 2.62 11.76
N HIS A 64 -17.49 1.52 11.08
CA HIS A 64 -17.33 1.48 9.64
C HIS A 64 -18.68 1.16 8.98
N ALA A 65 -18.68 0.49 7.82
CA ALA A 65 -19.84 0.40 6.92
C ALA A 65 -21.03 -0.47 7.42
N MET A 66 -20.82 -1.35 8.39
CA MET A 66 -21.83 -2.30 8.87
C MET A 66 -22.67 -1.73 10.02
N GLY A 67 -22.18 -0.71 10.73
CA GLY A 67 -22.91 -0.13 11.85
C GLY A 67 -24.23 0.52 11.41
N ARG A 68 -25.29 0.28 12.17
CA ARG A 68 -26.64 0.84 11.93
C ARG A 68 -27.09 1.74 13.07
N VAL A 69 -26.76 1.36 14.31
CA VAL A 69 -27.08 2.14 15.51
C VAL A 69 -25.99 1.92 16.54
N VAL A 70 -25.60 2.99 17.23
CA VAL A 70 -24.82 2.90 18.45
C VAL A 70 -25.53 3.72 19.53
N SER A 71 -25.67 3.15 20.72
CA SER A 71 -26.25 3.83 21.87
C SER A 71 -25.51 3.52 23.17
N ALA A 72 -25.62 4.41 24.15
CA ALA A 72 -25.13 4.22 25.50
C ALA A 72 -26.17 4.68 26.53
N TYR A 73 -26.23 3.94 27.63
CA TYR A 73 -27.10 4.18 28.77
C TYR A 73 -26.29 4.01 30.06
N VAL A 74 -26.76 4.64 31.12
CA VAL A 74 -26.35 4.33 32.50
C VAL A 74 -27.52 3.66 33.21
N LYS A 75 -27.22 2.65 34.02
CA LYS A 75 -28.13 2.07 35.01
C LYS A 75 -27.72 2.61 36.38
N HIS A 76 -28.63 3.31 37.04
CA HIS A 76 -28.35 3.89 38.35
C HIS A 76 -28.38 2.83 39.44
N ALA A 77 -27.39 2.85 40.34
CA ALA A 77 -27.34 1.92 41.46
C ALA A 77 -28.42 2.20 42.52
N SER A 78 -28.91 3.44 42.59
CA SER A 78 -29.87 3.89 43.60
C SER A 78 -31.27 3.30 43.43
N ASP A 79 -31.74 3.19 42.19
CA ASP A 79 -33.11 2.77 41.86
C ASP A 79 -33.19 1.71 40.76
N GLY A 80 -32.04 1.33 40.17
CA GLY A 80 -31.97 0.37 39.07
C GLY A 80 -32.51 0.90 37.73
N SER A 81 -32.83 2.20 37.64
CA SER A 81 -33.38 2.80 36.42
C SER A 81 -32.32 2.98 35.33
N TRP A 82 -32.74 2.85 34.07
CA TRP A 82 -31.89 3.09 32.91
C TRP A 82 -32.14 4.48 32.32
N GLN A 83 -31.07 5.25 32.12
CA GLN A 83 -31.13 6.56 31.49
C GLN A 83 -30.22 6.63 30.25
N GLN A 84 -30.76 7.13 29.14
CA GLN A 84 -30.01 7.25 27.89
C GLN A 84 -28.99 8.38 27.96
N ILE A 85 -27.73 8.07 27.62
CA ILE A 85 -26.64 9.05 27.41
C ILE A 85 -26.65 9.55 25.96
N GLY A 86 -26.84 8.64 24.99
CA GLY A 86 -26.92 9.02 23.59
C GLY A 86 -27.25 7.83 22.69
N LYS A 87 -27.82 8.12 21.52
CA LYS A 87 -28.14 7.16 20.47
C LYS A 87 -28.00 7.83 19.11
N ARG A 88 -27.31 7.21 18.16
CA ARG A 88 -27.15 7.76 16.81
C ARG A 88 -26.86 6.67 15.77
N ASN A 89 -27.24 6.94 14.53
CA ASN A 89 -26.83 6.14 13.39
C ASN A 89 -25.37 6.53 13.03
N PRO A 90 -24.40 5.61 13.15
CA PRO A 90 -23.00 5.91 12.90
C PRO A 90 -22.67 6.13 11.41
N GLN A 91 -23.62 5.89 10.51
CA GLN A 91 -23.53 6.22 9.07
C GLN A 91 -23.89 7.67 8.75
N TRP A 92 -24.35 8.45 9.73
CA TRP A 92 -24.50 9.91 9.59
C TRP A 92 -23.16 10.62 9.85
N PRO A 93 -23.06 11.94 9.61
CA PRO A 93 -21.86 12.69 9.98
C PRO A 93 -21.49 12.43 11.45
N GLN A 94 -20.30 11.87 11.66
CA GLN A 94 -19.83 11.42 12.96
C GLN A 94 -19.25 12.58 13.75
N LEU A 95 -20.10 13.56 14.04
CA LEU A 95 -19.79 14.73 14.87
C LEU A 95 -20.20 14.46 16.31
N PHE A 96 -19.65 15.23 17.25
CA PHE A 96 -20.20 15.27 18.60
C PHE A 96 -21.61 15.88 18.56
N GLN A 97 -22.53 15.25 19.26
CA GLN A 97 -23.92 15.65 19.43
C GLN A 97 -24.18 15.88 20.90
N SER A 98 -25.03 16.84 21.25
CA SER A 98 -25.44 17.06 22.63
C SER A 98 -26.16 15.82 23.19
N SER A 99 -25.85 15.47 24.44
CA SER A 99 -26.60 14.46 25.18
C SER A 99 -28.05 14.95 25.35
N PRO A 100 -29.08 14.13 25.04
CA PRO A 100 -30.47 14.56 25.14
C PRO A 100 -30.92 14.71 26.60
N ASN A 101 -30.31 13.97 27.51
CA ASN A 101 -30.67 13.96 28.93
C ASN A 101 -29.53 14.53 29.78
N LYS A 102 -29.90 15.22 30.87
CA LYS A 102 -28.97 15.58 31.93
C LYS A 102 -28.74 14.34 32.81
N VAL A 103 -27.79 13.52 32.39
CA VAL A 103 -27.35 12.33 33.12
C VAL A 103 -26.27 12.75 34.12
N VAL A 104 -26.28 12.15 35.31
CA VAL A 104 -25.16 12.24 36.26
C VAL A 104 -24.75 10.82 36.62
N ILE A 105 -23.51 10.45 36.32
CA ILE A 105 -22.98 9.12 36.60
C ILE A 105 -22.25 9.19 37.94
N LYS A 106 -22.66 8.33 38.88
CA LYS A 106 -22.19 8.30 40.26
C LYS A 106 -21.60 6.95 40.62
N LYS A 107 -20.83 6.92 41.71
CA LYS A 107 -20.25 5.67 42.24
C LYS A 107 -21.30 4.58 42.39
N GLY A 108 -20.99 3.39 41.87
CA GLY A 108 -21.87 2.22 41.85
C GLY A 108 -22.68 2.09 40.56
N ASP A 109 -22.85 3.17 39.79
CA ASP A 109 -23.60 3.13 38.54
C ASP A 109 -22.92 2.23 37.51
N PHE A 110 -23.72 1.73 36.57
CA PHE A 110 -23.27 0.81 35.54
C PHE A 110 -23.52 1.41 34.16
N MET A 111 -22.46 1.67 33.41
CA MET A 111 -22.57 2.16 32.04
C MET A 111 -22.60 0.99 31.07
N ALA A 112 -23.50 1.03 30.10
CA ALA A 112 -23.55 0.06 29.02
C ALA A 112 -23.76 0.73 27.68
N ALA A 113 -23.17 0.18 26.64
CA ALA A 113 -23.38 0.61 25.27
C ALA A 113 -23.60 -0.61 24.37
N THR A 114 -24.25 -0.40 23.23
CA THR A 114 -24.40 -1.44 22.21
C THR A 114 -24.17 -0.85 20.83
N CYS A 115 -23.55 -1.64 19.96
CA CYS A 115 -23.53 -1.40 18.52
C CYS A 115 -24.38 -2.46 17.83
N ARG A 116 -25.33 -2.00 17.03
CA ARG A 116 -26.08 -2.83 16.11
C ARG A 116 -25.43 -2.77 14.73
N PHE A 117 -25.03 -3.93 14.23
CA PHE A 117 -24.47 -4.12 12.90
C PHE A 117 -25.44 -4.91 12.01
N ASP A 118 -25.24 -4.76 10.71
CA ASP A 118 -25.85 -5.59 9.68
C ASP A 118 -24.72 -6.22 8.86
N SER A 119 -24.58 -7.54 9.01
CA SER A 119 -23.59 -8.39 8.36
C SER A 119 -24.23 -9.38 7.39
N SER A 120 -25.48 -9.14 6.97
CA SER A 120 -26.23 -10.02 6.06
C SER A 120 -25.50 -10.27 4.73
N ASP A 121 -24.76 -9.27 4.25
CA ASP A 121 -23.95 -9.30 3.03
C ASP A 121 -22.55 -9.90 3.21
N LYS A 122 -22.16 -10.29 4.43
CA LYS A 122 -20.83 -10.84 4.73
C LYS A 122 -20.85 -12.35 4.77
N ASP A 123 -19.85 -12.96 4.13
CA ASP A 123 -19.60 -14.41 4.15
C ASP A 123 -18.74 -14.87 5.32
N VAL A 124 -17.89 -13.98 5.83
CA VAL A 124 -16.91 -14.27 6.88
C VAL A 124 -17.05 -13.31 8.04
N SER A 125 -16.64 -13.77 9.22
CA SER A 125 -16.61 -12.94 10.42
C SER A 125 -15.77 -11.69 10.19
N THR A 126 -16.31 -10.52 10.55
CA THR A 126 -15.62 -9.23 10.39
C THR A 126 -14.92 -8.89 11.70
N PRO A 127 -13.57 -8.78 11.73
CA PRO A 127 -12.84 -8.46 12.94
C PRO A 127 -12.98 -6.97 13.31
N MET A 128 -12.72 -6.65 14.57
CA MET A 128 -12.58 -5.26 15.01
C MET A 128 -11.18 -4.72 14.69
N GLY A 129 -11.09 -3.55 14.06
CA GLY A 129 -9.82 -2.99 13.58
C GLY A 129 -9.99 -1.62 12.93
N SER A 130 -8.87 -0.95 12.62
CA SER A 130 -8.84 0.44 12.12
C SER A 130 -8.96 0.59 10.61
N MET A 131 -9.05 -0.52 9.87
CA MET A 131 -9.15 -0.48 8.42
C MET A 131 -10.61 -0.52 7.99
N GLY A 132 -10.95 0.08 6.84
CA GLY A 132 -12.32 0.03 6.30
C GLY A 132 -12.79 -1.37 5.87
N VAL A 133 -11.93 -2.39 5.92
CA VAL A 133 -12.27 -3.82 5.78
C VAL A 133 -12.63 -4.48 7.12
N ASP A 134 -12.33 -3.82 8.23
CA ASP A 134 -12.67 -4.20 9.60
C ASP A 134 -13.93 -3.45 10.04
N GLU A 135 -14.33 -3.65 11.28
CA GLU A 135 -15.31 -2.81 11.96
C GLU A 135 -14.76 -2.15 13.23
N MET A 136 -15.48 -1.16 13.72
CA MET A 136 -15.30 -0.56 15.03
C MET A 136 -16.64 -0.42 15.73
N CYS A 137 -16.61 -0.50 17.06
CA CYS A 137 -17.76 -0.20 17.89
C CYS A 137 -17.32 0.80 18.95
N ASN A 138 -17.44 2.09 18.65
CA ASN A 138 -16.97 3.17 19.51
C ASN A 138 -18.11 4.12 19.87
N PHE A 139 -18.26 4.37 21.16
CA PHE A 139 -19.07 5.45 21.72
C PHE A 139 -18.16 6.38 22.52
N TYR A 140 -17.91 7.57 21.98
CA TYR A 140 -17.17 8.62 22.65
C TYR A 140 -18.14 9.46 23.47
N MET A 141 -17.90 9.58 24.77
CA MET A 141 -18.71 10.38 25.68
C MET A 141 -17.86 11.52 26.24
N MET A 142 -18.18 12.75 25.83
CA MET A 142 -17.65 13.94 26.48
C MET A 142 -18.42 14.20 27.77
N PHE A 143 -17.66 14.38 28.84
CA PHE A 143 -18.18 14.68 30.16
C PHE A 143 -17.40 15.83 30.78
N TYR A 144 -18.01 16.50 31.73
CA TYR A 144 -17.29 17.39 32.64
C TYR A 144 -17.35 16.87 34.06
N ARG A 145 -16.36 17.25 34.86
CA ARG A 145 -16.28 17.03 36.31
C ARG A 145 -15.87 18.30 37.01
N ASP A 146 -15.97 18.32 38.34
CA ASP A 146 -15.35 19.39 39.12
C ASP A 146 -13.82 19.36 38.95
N VAL A 147 -13.20 20.53 38.81
CA VAL A 147 -11.74 20.64 38.68
C VAL A 147 -11.02 20.18 39.94
N ASN A 148 -11.64 20.38 41.10
CA ASN A 148 -11.08 20.02 42.40
C ASN A 148 -11.31 18.55 42.75
N ALA A 149 -12.23 17.87 42.04
CA ALA A 149 -12.43 16.44 42.21
C ALA A 149 -11.27 15.66 41.57
N ALA A 150 -10.95 14.50 42.16
CA ALA A 150 -9.92 13.62 41.62
C ALA A 150 -10.24 13.20 40.17
N ASP A 151 -9.21 13.01 39.35
CA ASP A 151 -9.41 12.45 38.01
C ASP A 151 -9.83 10.98 38.11
N PRO A 152 -11.03 10.59 37.63
CA PRO A 152 -11.45 9.20 37.68
C PRO A 152 -10.69 8.30 36.71
N PHE A 153 -9.95 8.87 35.75
CA PHE A 153 -9.24 8.13 34.70
C PHE A 153 -7.79 8.62 34.49
N PRO A 154 -6.92 8.55 35.51
CA PRO A 154 -5.56 9.10 35.45
C PRO A 154 -4.68 8.43 34.39
N TYR A 155 -5.02 7.21 33.96
CA TYR A 155 -4.28 6.43 32.95
C TYR A 155 -4.99 6.36 31.59
N GLY A 156 -6.01 7.19 31.38
CA GLY A 156 -6.82 7.22 30.16
C GLY A 156 -8.25 6.77 30.38
N ALA A 157 -9.20 7.56 29.88
CA ALA A 157 -10.63 7.29 30.02
C ALA A 157 -11.09 6.28 28.96
N GLY A 158 -11.10 5.00 29.33
CA GLY A 158 -11.56 3.90 28.48
C GLY A 158 -12.42 2.88 29.22
N CYS A 159 -13.45 2.39 28.54
CA CYS A 159 -14.27 1.23 28.91
C CYS A 159 -14.21 0.25 27.74
N GLY A 160 -13.31 -0.72 27.81
CA GLY A 160 -13.02 -1.67 26.71
C GLY A 160 -13.61 -3.06 26.89
N MET A 161 -14.47 -3.25 27.90
CA MET A 161 -14.88 -4.56 28.42
C MET A 161 -16.40 -4.72 28.34
N ASN A 162 -16.86 -5.96 28.46
CA ASN A 162 -18.26 -6.29 28.72
C ASN A 162 -18.33 -6.97 30.09
N GLU A 163 -18.21 -6.18 31.17
CA GLU A 163 -18.13 -6.70 32.55
C GLU A 163 -19.34 -7.54 32.99
N LYS A 164 -20.55 -7.22 32.51
CA LYS A 164 -21.80 -7.90 32.91
C LYS A 164 -22.64 -8.27 31.67
N PRO A 165 -22.17 -9.21 30.83
CA PRO A 165 -22.81 -9.53 29.56
C PRO A 165 -24.24 -10.04 29.73
N GLU A 166 -24.49 -10.84 30.77
CA GLU A 166 -25.82 -11.39 31.07
C GLU A 166 -26.82 -10.31 31.47
N LEU A 167 -26.38 -9.31 32.25
CA LEU A 167 -27.23 -8.20 32.66
C LEU A 167 -27.59 -7.33 31.45
N VAL A 168 -26.61 -7.02 30.59
CA VAL A 168 -26.88 -6.23 29.37
C VAL A 168 -27.80 -7.01 28.42
N ALA A 169 -27.58 -8.31 28.25
CA ALA A 169 -28.44 -9.14 27.40
C ALA A 169 -29.90 -9.20 27.90
N LYS A 170 -30.12 -9.12 29.21
CA LYS A 170 -31.45 -9.24 29.83
C LYS A 170 -32.18 -7.90 29.99
N GLU A 171 -31.46 -6.84 30.34
CA GLU A 171 -32.06 -5.60 30.86
C GLU A 171 -31.76 -4.35 30.02
N TYR A 172 -30.86 -4.41 29.03
CA TYR A 172 -30.53 -3.23 28.24
C TYR A 172 -31.78 -2.71 27.50
N PRO A 173 -32.05 -1.39 27.54
CA PRO A 173 -33.25 -0.84 26.90
C PRO A 173 -33.33 -1.17 25.42
N MET A 174 -34.47 -1.75 25.00
CA MET A 174 -34.68 -2.18 23.62
C MET A 174 -34.57 -1.02 22.64
N GLU A 175 -34.99 0.18 23.05
CA GLU A 175 -34.89 1.42 22.29
C GLU A 175 -33.44 1.76 21.92
N GLY A 176 -32.44 1.31 22.68
CA GLY A 176 -31.04 1.54 22.33
C GLY A 176 -30.62 0.81 21.05
N SER A 177 -31.19 -0.37 20.82
CA SER A 177 -30.84 -1.25 19.69
C SER A 177 -31.73 -1.07 18.45
N THR A 178 -32.81 -0.28 18.54
CA THR A 178 -33.75 -0.08 17.44
C THR A 178 -33.22 0.91 16.40
N LEU A 179 -33.49 0.65 15.12
CA LEU A 179 -33.07 1.53 14.02
C LEU A 179 -33.67 2.93 14.19
N LEU A 180 -32.88 3.95 13.88
CA LEU A 180 -33.37 5.31 13.71
C LEU A 180 -34.00 5.45 12.31
N PRO A 181 -34.94 6.39 12.11
CA PRO A 181 -35.46 6.71 10.78
C PRO A 181 -34.32 7.04 9.82
N ALA A 182 -34.45 6.65 8.55
CA ALA A 182 -33.44 6.97 7.53
C ALA A 182 -33.33 8.49 7.35
N HIS A 183 -32.11 8.98 7.08
CA HIS A 183 -31.87 10.39 6.78
C HIS A 183 -30.99 10.52 5.53
N PRO A 184 -31.58 10.43 4.32
CA PRO A 184 -30.84 10.28 3.06
C PRO A 184 -29.78 11.36 2.82
N GLU A 185 -30.06 12.62 3.20
CA GLU A 185 -29.09 13.71 3.06
C GLU A 185 -27.84 13.52 3.94
N TRP A 186 -28.02 13.07 5.17
CA TRP A 186 -26.92 12.86 6.12
C TRP A 186 -26.12 11.62 5.74
N GLU A 187 -26.80 10.57 5.29
CA GLU A 187 -26.18 9.37 4.74
C GLU A 187 -25.37 9.69 3.47
N HIS A 188 -25.87 10.58 2.61
CA HIS A 188 -25.14 11.07 1.45
C HIS A 188 -23.90 11.89 1.84
N MET A 189 -24.05 12.85 2.77
CA MET A 189 -22.95 13.71 3.24
C MET A 189 -21.85 12.96 3.99
N ALA A 190 -22.20 11.90 4.73
CA ALA A 190 -21.22 11.16 5.53
C ALA A 190 -20.16 10.47 4.66
N HIS A 191 -20.38 10.30 3.35
CA HIS A 191 -19.44 9.78 2.35
C HIS A 191 -18.68 8.52 2.77
N GLN A 192 -19.25 7.73 3.69
CA GLN A 192 -18.66 6.46 4.09
C GLN A 192 -18.57 5.60 2.85
N SER A 193 -17.36 5.13 2.55
CA SER A 193 -17.12 4.39 1.33
C SER A 193 -17.92 3.09 1.37
N GLY A 194 -18.95 2.97 0.53
CA GLY A 194 -19.64 1.71 0.31
C GLY A 194 -18.74 0.60 -0.26
N LYS A 195 -17.47 0.92 -0.58
CA LYS A 195 -16.43 -0.04 -0.93
C LYS A 195 -15.43 -0.16 0.22
N PRO A 196 -15.16 -1.39 0.71
CA PRO A 196 -14.13 -1.62 1.73
C PRO A 196 -12.77 -1.12 1.22
N PHE A 197 -12.04 -0.42 2.08
CA PHE A 197 -10.66 -0.01 1.84
C PHE A 197 -9.77 -0.52 2.97
N GLY A 198 -8.52 -0.86 2.66
CA GLY A 198 -7.56 -1.35 3.65
C GLY A 198 -6.85 -2.62 3.21
N VAL A 199 -6.03 -3.18 4.10
CA VAL A 199 -5.19 -4.34 3.83
C VAL A 199 -5.79 -5.59 4.45
N VAL A 200 -5.94 -6.64 3.65
CA VAL A 200 -6.49 -7.93 4.08
C VAL A 200 -5.38 -8.96 4.09
N GLU A 201 -5.15 -9.59 5.24
CA GLU A 201 -4.27 -10.75 5.31
C GLU A 201 -4.88 -11.93 4.55
N LYS A 202 -4.08 -12.54 3.67
CA LYS A 202 -4.47 -13.70 2.88
C LYS A 202 -3.86 -14.96 3.44
N GLU A 203 -2.53 -15.00 3.50
CA GLU A 203 -1.79 -16.18 3.90
C GLU A 203 -0.61 -15.81 4.80
N LYS A 204 -0.34 -16.71 5.74
CA LYS A 204 0.87 -16.76 6.55
C LYS A 204 1.61 -18.04 6.17
N ILE A 205 2.69 -17.91 5.43
CA ILE A 205 3.39 -19.03 4.80
C ILE A 205 4.69 -19.27 5.57
N SER A 206 4.82 -20.47 6.14
CA SER A 206 6.05 -20.93 6.81
C SER A 206 6.80 -21.99 6.01
N SER A 207 6.20 -22.51 4.94
CA SER A 207 6.77 -23.52 4.04
C SER A 207 6.21 -23.33 2.64
N ILE A 208 7.01 -23.60 1.60
CA ILE A 208 6.57 -23.63 0.20
C ILE A 208 6.89 -25.03 -0.34
N GLY A 209 5.85 -25.79 -0.72
CA GLY A 209 5.99 -27.24 -0.92
C GLY A 209 6.40 -27.92 0.38
N ASP A 210 7.36 -28.84 0.31
CA ASP A 210 7.90 -29.55 1.48
C ASP A 210 9.02 -28.77 2.20
N GLU A 211 9.43 -27.63 1.65
CA GLU A 211 10.56 -26.85 2.17
C GLU A 211 10.09 -25.83 3.22
N LYS A 212 10.60 -25.96 4.45
CA LYS A 212 10.36 -25.00 5.52
C LYS A 212 11.19 -23.73 5.30
N LEU A 213 10.54 -22.58 5.41
CA LEU A 213 11.19 -21.29 5.25
C LEU A 213 12.13 -20.98 6.43
N GLY A 214 13.37 -20.64 6.05
CA GLY A 214 14.35 -19.98 6.90
C GLY A 214 14.16 -18.48 6.87
N GLN A 215 15.12 -17.69 7.38
CA GLN A 215 15.06 -16.23 7.29
C GLN A 215 14.79 -15.76 5.84
N VAL A 216 13.60 -15.22 5.59
CA VAL A 216 13.14 -14.78 4.26
C VAL A 216 13.75 -13.42 4.00
N SER A 217 14.75 -13.46 3.13
CA SER A 217 15.63 -12.34 2.92
C SER A 217 15.47 -11.79 1.51
N GLY A 218 14.93 -12.51 0.53
CA GLY A 218 14.70 -11.93 -0.79
C GLY A 218 13.30 -12.20 -1.31
N LEU A 219 12.75 -11.23 -2.04
CA LEU A 219 11.49 -11.36 -2.75
C LEU A 219 11.61 -10.68 -4.11
N ALA A 220 11.03 -11.31 -5.13
CA ALA A 220 10.74 -10.68 -6.40
C ALA A 220 9.64 -11.45 -7.15
N PHE A 221 9.24 -10.94 -8.30
CA PHE A 221 8.22 -11.57 -9.13
C PHE A 221 8.81 -12.18 -10.38
N ASP A 222 8.23 -13.30 -10.77
CA ASP A 222 8.50 -13.92 -12.04
C ASP A 222 7.75 -13.24 -13.21
N ASN A 223 8.05 -13.64 -14.45
CA ASN A 223 7.43 -13.09 -15.66
C ASN A 223 5.94 -13.42 -15.73
N LEU A 224 5.55 -14.56 -15.15
CA LEU A 224 4.17 -15.00 -14.99
C LEU A 224 3.46 -14.27 -13.83
N GLY A 225 4.22 -13.60 -12.96
CA GLY A 225 3.74 -12.91 -11.78
C GLY A 225 3.69 -13.75 -10.50
N ASN A 226 4.27 -14.94 -10.49
CA ASN A 226 4.46 -15.72 -9.28
C ASN A 226 5.48 -15.02 -8.37
N ILE A 227 5.28 -15.13 -7.06
CA ILE A 227 6.28 -14.67 -6.11
C ILE A 227 7.42 -15.68 -6.08
N VAL A 228 8.63 -15.17 -6.06
CA VAL A 228 9.81 -15.99 -5.85
C VAL A 228 10.55 -15.50 -4.61
N VAL A 229 10.97 -16.45 -3.80
CA VAL A 229 11.32 -16.28 -2.40
C VAL A 229 12.73 -16.78 -2.21
N PHE A 230 13.58 -15.93 -1.63
CA PHE A 230 14.89 -16.34 -1.16
C PHE A 230 14.93 -16.42 0.36
N HIS A 231 15.26 -17.60 0.87
CA HIS A 231 15.40 -17.86 2.30
C HIS A 231 16.73 -18.52 2.63
N ARG A 232 17.17 -18.41 3.89
CA ARG A 232 18.46 -18.93 4.36
C ARG A 232 18.42 -20.38 4.87
N GLY A 233 17.37 -21.15 4.54
CA GLY A 233 17.21 -22.51 5.06
C GLY A 233 17.36 -22.59 6.58
N SER A 234 18.18 -23.51 7.08
CA SER A 234 18.50 -23.64 8.51
C SER A 234 19.52 -22.62 9.03
N ARG A 235 20.12 -21.78 8.18
CA ARG A 235 21.10 -20.79 8.62
C ARG A 235 20.45 -19.54 9.17
N THR A 236 20.81 -19.23 10.41
CA THR A 236 20.52 -17.94 11.03
C THR A 236 21.76 -17.06 10.93
N TRP A 237 21.62 -15.89 10.34
CA TRP A 237 22.69 -14.89 10.32
C TRP A 237 22.46 -13.85 11.40
N SER A 238 23.51 -13.59 12.17
CA SER A 238 23.54 -12.66 13.28
C SER A 238 24.79 -11.79 13.21
N TYR A 239 24.96 -10.93 14.21
CA TYR A 239 26.18 -10.11 14.33
C TYR A 239 27.46 -10.95 14.43
N MET A 240 27.37 -12.23 14.82
CA MET A 240 28.50 -13.16 14.94
C MET A 240 28.85 -13.89 13.65
N THR A 241 28.06 -13.73 12.57
CA THR A 241 28.32 -14.44 11.30
C THR A 241 29.62 -14.01 10.62
N PHE A 242 30.11 -12.81 10.94
CA PHE A 242 31.29 -12.20 10.32
C PHE A 242 32.36 -11.88 11.36
N THR A 243 33.62 -11.86 10.94
CA THR A 243 34.71 -11.28 11.73
C THR A 243 34.58 -9.75 11.79
N GLY A 244 35.40 -9.10 12.63
CA GLY A 244 35.48 -7.63 12.68
C GLY A 244 35.82 -6.99 11.33
N ASP A 245 36.55 -7.70 10.47
CA ASP A 245 36.90 -7.27 9.12
C ASP A 245 35.83 -7.59 8.06
N ASN A 246 34.60 -7.91 8.49
CA ASN A 246 33.48 -8.26 7.63
C ASN A 246 33.67 -9.55 6.80
N VAL A 247 34.63 -10.40 7.18
CA VAL A 247 34.87 -11.69 6.51
C VAL A 247 33.92 -12.74 7.06
N LEU A 248 33.31 -13.52 6.17
CA LEU A 248 32.43 -14.61 6.57
C LEU A 248 33.21 -15.73 7.28
N GLN A 249 32.71 -16.17 8.43
CA GLN A 249 33.31 -17.26 9.22
C GLN A 249 32.93 -18.64 8.68
N ASP A 250 31.63 -18.97 8.64
CA ASP A 250 31.15 -20.24 8.10
C ASP A 250 30.97 -20.15 6.58
N LYS A 251 31.93 -20.72 5.84
CA LYS A 251 31.96 -20.74 4.37
C LYS A 251 31.28 -21.96 3.77
N THR A 252 30.70 -22.84 4.59
CA THR A 252 29.94 -23.97 4.06
C THR A 252 28.75 -23.44 3.24
N PRO A 253 28.31 -24.10 2.16
CA PRO A 253 27.08 -23.68 1.45
C PRO A 253 25.81 -24.21 2.12
N ILE A 254 24.65 -23.59 1.86
CA ILE A 254 23.36 -24.08 2.37
C ILE A 254 22.97 -25.30 1.53
N ALA A 255 22.62 -26.41 2.18
CA ALA A 255 22.33 -27.68 1.50
C ALA A 255 20.88 -27.80 1.01
N THR A 256 19.94 -27.07 1.63
CA THR A 256 18.53 -27.03 1.22
C THR A 256 18.34 -26.08 0.05
N PRO A 257 17.27 -26.25 -0.75
CA PRO A 257 16.82 -25.21 -1.68
C PRO A 257 16.71 -23.88 -0.95
N THR A 258 17.14 -22.80 -1.61
CA THR A 258 17.09 -21.44 -1.04
C THR A 258 16.27 -20.48 -1.87
N LEU A 259 15.95 -20.83 -3.13
CA LEU A 259 15.09 -20.09 -4.04
C LEU A 259 13.83 -20.93 -4.32
N LEU A 260 12.67 -20.43 -3.92
CA LEU A 260 11.39 -21.12 -4.03
C LEU A 260 10.39 -20.27 -4.81
N VAL A 261 9.66 -20.88 -5.74
CA VAL A 261 8.59 -20.21 -6.50
C VAL A 261 7.24 -20.71 -5.96
N GLU A 262 6.40 -19.78 -5.56
CA GLU A 262 5.03 -20.10 -5.15
C GLU A 262 4.08 -19.86 -6.34
N GLU A 263 3.64 -20.95 -6.97
CA GLU A 263 2.68 -20.96 -8.07
C GLU A 263 1.29 -21.43 -7.57
N TRP A 264 0.23 -20.84 -8.11
CA TRP A 264 -1.16 -21.02 -7.64
C TRP A 264 -1.77 -22.40 -7.93
N ALA A 265 -1.08 -23.25 -8.70
CA ALA A 265 -1.55 -24.59 -9.08
C ALA A 265 -0.73 -25.72 -8.44
N GLU A 266 0.58 -25.54 -8.24
CA GLU A 266 1.52 -26.48 -7.62
C GLU A 266 2.72 -25.72 -7.06
N ALA A 267 3.24 -26.08 -5.88
CA ALA A 267 4.53 -25.54 -5.42
C ALA A 267 5.66 -26.19 -6.22
N ARG A 268 6.41 -25.41 -6.99
CA ARG A 268 7.56 -25.92 -7.77
C ARG A 268 8.87 -25.58 -7.10
N ILE A 269 9.58 -26.62 -6.67
CA ILE A 269 10.96 -26.52 -6.17
C ILE A 269 11.88 -26.45 -7.39
N LYS A 270 12.53 -25.31 -7.62
CA LYS A 270 13.60 -25.20 -8.63
C LYS A 270 14.97 -25.30 -7.95
N SER A 271 15.44 -26.55 -7.83
CA SER A 271 16.84 -27.00 -7.62
C SER A 271 17.48 -26.96 -6.21
N ASN A 272 18.42 -27.91 -6.02
CA ASN A 272 19.41 -28.02 -4.93
C ASN A 272 20.76 -27.51 -5.43
N TRP A 273 21.26 -26.35 -4.98
CA TRP A 273 22.65 -25.95 -5.26
C TRP A 273 23.33 -25.18 -4.12
N LEU A 274 24.61 -25.52 -3.92
CA LEU A 274 25.57 -24.95 -2.98
C LEU A 274 25.89 -23.48 -3.31
N LEU A 275 25.27 -22.53 -2.59
CA LEU A 275 25.65 -21.12 -2.67
C LEU A 275 26.99 -20.89 -1.93
N SER A 276 28.05 -20.75 -2.71
CA SER A 276 29.37 -20.36 -2.21
C SER A 276 29.52 -18.84 -2.26
N MET A 277 29.65 -18.22 -1.09
CA MET A 277 29.32 -16.80 -0.90
C MET A 277 30.40 -15.84 -1.44
N GLY A 278 30.04 -14.93 -2.37
CA GLY A 278 30.75 -13.65 -2.59
C GLY A 278 30.66 -13.05 -3.98
N LYS A 279 29.47 -13.07 -4.58
CA LYS A 279 29.29 -12.78 -6.01
C LYS A 279 27.98 -12.03 -6.26
N ILE A 280 28.00 -10.98 -7.09
CA ILE A 280 26.82 -10.25 -7.62
C ILE A 280 26.62 -10.63 -9.09
N CYS A 281 25.55 -11.33 -9.43
CA CYS A 281 25.16 -11.67 -10.80
C CYS A 281 24.17 -10.64 -11.35
N SER A 282 24.34 -10.27 -12.61
CA SER A 282 23.30 -9.66 -13.43
C SER A 282 23.46 -10.04 -14.89
N THR A 283 22.35 -10.33 -15.54
CA THR A 283 22.21 -11.21 -16.72
C THR A 283 22.36 -12.69 -16.33
N CYS A 284 21.16 -13.30 -16.18
CA CYS A 284 20.70 -14.66 -16.47
C CYS A 284 21.14 -15.92 -15.67
N HIS A 285 20.21 -16.87 -15.57
CA HIS A 285 20.46 -18.31 -15.59
C HIS A 285 19.62 -18.86 -16.71
N THR A 286 20.18 -19.56 -17.69
CA THR A 286 19.38 -20.26 -18.71
C THR A 286 18.86 -21.56 -18.09
N ILE A 287 17.55 -21.80 -18.13
CA ILE A 287 16.99 -23.14 -17.90
C ILE A 287 17.37 -24.00 -19.11
N GLN A 288 18.49 -24.70 -19.02
CA GLN A 288 18.70 -25.90 -19.82
C GLN A 288 18.37 -27.08 -18.91
N ASN A 289 17.35 -27.87 -19.27
CA ASN A 289 16.94 -29.07 -18.55
C ASN A 289 16.59 -28.87 -17.06
N ASP A 290 15.79 -27.85 -16.71
CA ASP A 290 15.37 -27.55 -15.32
C ASP A 290 16.50 -27.19 -14.32
N GLU A 291 17.73 -26.92 -14.81
CA GLU A 291 18.85 -26.47 -14.00
C GLU A 291 19.13 -24.96 -14.14
N LEU A 292 19.36 -24.29 -13.03
CA LEU A 292 19.81 -22.91 -12.97
C LEU A 292 21.33 -22.85 -13.18
N THR A 293 21.80 -22.23 -14.28
CA THR A 293 23.24 -22.01 -14.56
C THR A 293 23.66 -20.53 -14.41
N PRO A 294 24.66 -20.14 -13.59
CA PRO A 294 25.01 -18.73 -13.43
C PRO A 294 25.58 -18.14 -14.73
N VAL A 295 25.01 -17.04 -15.23
CA VAL A 295 25.48 -16.42 -16.49
C VAL A 295 26.50 -15.30 -16.27
N TRP A 296 26.53 -14.67 -15.09
CA TRP A 296 27.55 -13.65 -14.77
C TRP A 296 27.83 -13.46 -13.27
N GLU A 297 28.98 -12.90 -12.92
CA GLU A 297 29.42 -12.68 -11.54
C GLU A 297 30.27 -11.40 -11.41
N LEU A 298 30.09 -10.67 -10.31
CA LEU A 298 30.88 -9.51 -9.89
C LEU A 298 31.29 -9.67 -8.43
N GLY A 299 32.43 -9.11 -8.04
CA GLY A 299 32.95 -9.28 -6.68
C GLY A 299 33.85 -10.50 -6.58
N THR A 300 34.69 -10.51 -5.54
CA THR A 300 35.56 -11.65 -5.24
C THR A 300 34.97 -12.47 -4.09
N LYS A 301 34.85 -13.77 -4.30
CA LYS A 301 34.26 -14.71 -3.36
C LYS A 301 34.91 -14.63 -1.96
N PHE A 302 34.08 -14.46 -0.92
CA PHE A 302 34.46 -14.30 0.50
C PHE A 302 35.46 -13.16 0.82
N GLN A 303 35.68 -12.21 -0.09
CA GLN A 303 36.64 -11.13 0.09
C GLN A 303 35.92 -9.77 0.11
N PRO A 304 35.69 -9.18 1.30
CA PRO A 304 35.11 -7.85 1.38
C PRO A 304 36.09 -6.80 0.87
N GLY A 305 35.57 -5.77 0.20
CA GLY A 305 36.37 -4.64 -0.28
C GLY A 305 35.48 -3.50 -0.77
N SER A 306 36.12 -2.42 -1.21
CA SER A 306 35.47 -1.17 -1.63
C SER A 306 35.96 -0.64 -2.99
N ASP A 307 36.81 -1.41 -3.68
CA ASP A 307 37.24 -1.09 -5.04
C ASP A 307 36.17 -1.50 -6.07
N ARG A 308 36.46 -1.32 -7.38
CA ARG A 308 35.50 -1.61 -8.46
C ARG A 308 35.19 -3.10 -8.65
N ASN A 309 35.99 -3.98 -8.07
CA ASN A 309 35.93 -5.43 -8.26
C ASN A 309 35.55 -6.17 -6.96
N HIS A 310 35.38 -5.48 -5.85
CA HIS A 310 35.04 -6.05 -4.55
C HIS A 310 33.81 -5.39 -3.95
N PHE A 311 33.08 -6.15 -3.15
CA PHE A 311 31.93 -5.66 -2.42
C PHE A 311 32.03 -6.03 -0.96
N CYS A 312 31.62 -5.12 -0.09
CA CYS A 312 31.40 -5.39 1.32
C CYS A 312 29.89 -5.53 1.55
N LYS A 313 29.41 -6.75 1.84
CA LYS A 313 28.03 -7.00 2.30
C LYS A 313 26.94 -6.33 1.43
N PRO A 314 26.88 -6.59 0.11
CA PRO A 314 25.89 -5.96 -0.75
C PRO A 314 24.45 -6.31 -0.33
N ALA A 315 23.50 -5.39 -0.53
CA ALA A 315 22.18 -5.47 0.11
C ALA A 315 21.00 -5.50 -0.86
N GLY A 316 21.12 -4.88 -2.04
CA GLY A 316 20.05 -4.90 -3.05
C GLY A 316 20.57 -4.63 -4.45
N VAL A 317 19.81 -5.06 -5.45
CA VAL A 317 20.03 -4.76 -6.88
C VAL A 317 18.67 -4.41 -7.48
N ALA A 318 18.65 -3.75 -8.61
CA ALA A 318 17.48 -3.66 -9.45
C ALA A 318 17.96 -3.60 -10.90
N VAL A 319 17.21 -4.22 -11.80
CA VAL A 319 17.54 -4.24 -13.22
C VAL A 319 16.42 -3.55 -13.96
N SER A 320 16.77 -2.61 -14.83
CA SER A 320 15.79 -1.95 -15.67
C SER A 320 15.40 -2.86 -16.82
N ARG A 321 14.11 -2.99 -17.05
CA ARG A 321 13.50 -3.71 -18.17
C ARG A 321 13.67 -2.98 -19.50
N ALA A 322 13.94 -1.67 -19.47
CA ALA A 322 14.02 -0.86 -20.68
C ALA A 322 15.31 -1.12 -21.48
N ASP A 323 16.43 -1.29 -20.78
CA ASP A 323 17.78 -1.33 -21.37
C ASP A 323 18.67 -2.42 -20.78
N GLY A 324 18.15 -3.22 -19.84
CA GLY A 324 18.92 -4.25 -19.12
C GLY A 324 19.94 -3.66 -18.14
N THR A 325 19.92 -2.35 -17.88
CA THR A 325 20.86 -1.69 -16.99
C THR A 325 20.70 -2.20 -15.56
N VAL A 326 21.83 -2.55 -14.94
CA VAL A 326 21.87 -3.18 -13.62
C VAL A 326 22.33 -2.14 -12.60
N ARG A 327 21.48 -1.89 -11.63
CA ARG A 327 21.73 -0.95 -10.54
C ARG A 327 21.91 -1.73 -9.26
N ALA A 328 23.11 -1.77 -8.72
CA ALA A 328 23.43 -2.47 -7.49
C ALA A 328 23.73 -1.48 -6.35
N VAL A 329 23.19 -1.79 -5.19
CA VAL A 329 23.26 -0.95 -3.99
C VAL A 329 24.00 -1.72 -2.90
N LEU A 330 25.07 -1.13 -2.38
CA LEU A 330 26.04 -1.78 -1.50
C LEU A 330 25.87 -1.28 -0.07
N ALA A 331 25.86 -2.17 0.92
CA ALA A 331 25.90 -1.72 2.31
C ALA A 331 27.34 -1.33 2.70
N GLY A 332 27.49 -0.16 3.30
CA GLY A 332 28.72 0.24 4.00
C GLY A 332 29.71 1.06 3.20
N VAL A 333 29.98 0.77 1.92
CA VAL A 333 30.91 1.59 1.10
C VAL A 333 30.57 1.52 -0.39
N GLY A 334 29.96 2.59 -0.91
CA GLY A 334 29.77 2.80 -2.35
C GLY A 334 28.45 2.30 -2.94
N SER A 335 28.28 2.56 -4.21
CA SER A 335 27.12 2.22 -5.05
C SER A 335 27.69 1.84 -6.42
N CYS A 336 27.11 0.83 -7.05
CA CYS A 336 27.60 0.31 -8.31
C CYS A 336 26.50 0.36 -9.36
N PHE A 337 26.72 1.13 -10.41
CA PHE A 337 25.95 1.08 -11.63
C PHE A 337 26.72 0.28 -12.65
N SER A 338 26.11 -0.77 -13.21
CA SER A 338 26.73 -1.59 -14.24
C SER A 338 25.89 -1.57 -15.51
N THR A 339 26.55 -1.37 -16.65
CA THR A 339 25.97 -1.72 -17.95
C THR A 339 25.85 -3.26 -18.06
N PRO A 340 25.04 -3.79 -18.99
CA PRO A 340 24.99 -5.23 -19.29
C PRO A 340 26.37 -5.86 -19.60
N GLU A 341 27.34 -5.03 -19.99
CA GLU A 341 28.74 -5.40 -20.30
C GLU A 341 29.64 -5.51 -19.05
N GLY A 342 29.09 -5.22 -17.87
CA GLY A 342 29.72 -5.52 -16.59
C GLY A 342 30.66 -4.48 -16.00
N ARG A 343 30.63 -3.24 -16.50
CA ARG A 343 31.49 -2.15 -15.99
C ARG A 343 30.81 -1.36 -14.87
N CYS A 344 31.36 -1.46 -13.67
CA CYS A 344 30.90 -0.72 -12.49
C CYS A 344 31.35 0.77 -12.50
N SER A 345 30.39 1.69 -12.49
CA SER A 345 30.57 3.12 -12.24
C SER A 345 29.87 3.54 -10.92
N LYS A 346 30.37 4.60 -10.26
CA LYS A 346 29.76 5.08 -9.00
C LYS A 346 28.46 5.84 -9.30
N PHE A 347 27.38 5.50 -8.61
CA PHE A 347 26.05 6.10 -8.78
C PHE A 347 25.64 6.90 -7.55
N GLY A 348 25.18 8.15 -7.65
CA GLY A 348 24.85 8.92 -6.45
C GLY A 348 26.11 9.29 -5.65
N SER A 349 26.91 10.20 -6.23
CA SER A 349 28.16 10.74 -5.67
C SER A 349 28.03 11.37 -4.26
N ARG A 350 26.80 11.54 -3.76
CA ARG A 350 26.45 12.04 -2.41
C ARG A 350 25.86 10.97 -1.46
N LEU A 351 25.85 9.69 -1.84
CA LEU A 351 25.41 8.59 -0.97
C LEU A 351 26.36 8.45 0.23
N LEU A 352 25.95 8.99 1.37
CA LEU A 352 26.58 8.76 2.66
C LEU A 352 25.78 7.68 3.42
N LEU A 353 26.37 6.48 3.51
CA LEU A 353 26.05 5.41 4.49
C LEU A 353 24.74 4.60 4.22
N PRO A 354 24.49 3.48 4.94
CA PRO A 354 24.41 2.13 4.39
C PRO A 354 23.02 1.82 3.83
N SER A 355 22.97 1.72 2.51
CA SER A 355 21.78 1.33 1.79
C SER A 355 21.47 -0.16 1.96
N HIS A 356 20.19 -0.48 2.14
CA HIS A 356 19.70 -1.79 2.55
C HIS A 356 18.72 -2.44 1.56
N ASP A 357 18.11 -1.66 0.67
CA ASP A 357 17.26 -2.15 -0.43
C ASP A 357 17.17 -1.11 -1.56
N ILE A 358 16.74 -1.54 -2.75
CA ILE A 358 16.55 -0.69 -3.93
C ILE A 358 15.29 -1.13 -4.72
N SER A 359 14.58 -0.17 -5.28
CA SER A 359 13.41 -0.38 -6.14
C SER A 359 13.35 0.66 -7.27
N LEU A 360 12.78 0.27 -8.41
CA LEU A 360 12.70 1.11 -9.61
C LEU A 360 11.25 1.52 -9.89
N ASP A 361 11.09 2.79 -10.24
CA ASP A 361 9.91 3.32 -10.92
C ASP A 361 10.33 3.62 -12.35
N GLU A 362 10.15 2.63 -13.22
CA GLU A 362 10.58 2.71 -14.61
C GLU A 362 9.77 3.74 -15.40
N ARG A 363 8.49 3.96 -15.03
CA ARG A 363 7.61 4.88 -15.74
C ARG A 363 8.04 6.34 -15.55
N ASN A 364 8.59 6.66 -14.38
CA ASN A 364 9.00 8.02 -14.04
C ASN A 364 10.52 8.17 -13.92
N SER A 365 11.30 7.18 -14.36
CA SER A 365 12.77 7.18 -14.29
C SER A 365 13.31 7.46 -12.89
N LYS A 366 12.75 6.82 -11.85
CA LYS A 366 13.23 7.00 -10.46
C LYS A 366 13.79 5.72 -9.87
N VAL A 367 14.80 5.91 -9.03
CA VAL A 367 15.46 4.87 -8.23
C VAL A 367 15.24 5.18 -6.75
N TYR A 368 14.55 4.29 -6.05
CA TYR A 368 14.28 4.38 -4.62
C TYR A 368 15.30 3.53 -3.87
N VAL A 369 16.03 4.13 -2.93
CA VAL A 369 17.06 3.45 -2.13
C VAL A 369 16.70 3.57 -0.66
N ALA A 370 16.47 2.44 0.01
CA ALA A 370 16.28 2.39 1.45
C ALA A 370 17.62 2.59 2.16
N ASP A 371 17.76 3.70 2.87
CA ASP A 371 18.93 4.06 3.65
C ASP A 371 18.63 3.77 5.13
N ARG A 372 18.99 2.55 5.55
CA ARG A 372 18.50 1.97 6.79
C ARG A 372 18.99 2.76 7.99
N GLU A 373 20.29 3.01 8.10
CA GLU A 373 20.85 3.62 9.32
C GLU A 373 20.54 5.12 9.43
N ASN A 374 20.10 5.77 8.34
CA ASN A 374 19.65 7.17 8.37
C ASN A 374 18.12 7.33 8.41
N GLY A 375 17.36 6.23 8.44
CA GLY A 375 15.90 6.26 8.56
C GLY A 375 15.20 6.98 7.43
N ARG A 376 15.61 6.75 6.18
CA ARG A 376 15.02 7.42 5.01
C ARG A 376 15.00 6.53 3.77
N VAL A 377 14.14 6.88 2.82
CA VAL A 377 14.23 6.41 1.43
C VAL A 377 14.73 7.56 0.57
N GLN A 378 15.94 7.44 0.00
CA GLN A 378 16.48 8.42 -0.94
C GLN A 378 16.01 8.10 -2.35
N VAL A 379 15.61 9.12 -3.10
CA VAL A 379 15.12 8.98 -4.48
C VAL A 379 16.07 9.67 -5.44
N PHE A 380 16.51 8.94 -6.45
CA PHE A 380 17.40 9.41 -7.50
C PHE A 380 16.70 9.34 -8.86
N ASN A 381 17.20 10.11 -9.83
CA ASN A 381 16.87 9.86 -11.23
C ASN A 381 17.68 8.66 -11.77
N ASP A 382 17.45 8.32 -13.03
CA ASP A 382 18.18 7.32 -13.80
C ASP A 382 19.68 7.62 -13.98
N GLN A 383 20.12 8.87 -13.87
CA GLN A 383 21.53 9.26 -13.91
C GLN A 383 22.23 9.18 -12.54
N GLY A 384 21.47 9.07 -11.45
CA GLY A 384 21.97 9.01 -10.09
C GLY A 384 22.08 10.36 -9.40
N ASP A 385 21.41 11.37 -9.92
CA ASP A 385 21.24 12.65 -9.24
C ASP A 385 20.15 12.52 -8.17
N PRO A 386 20.39 13.02 -6.95
CA PRO A 386 19.39 13.00 -5.88
C PRO A 386 18.23 13.93 -6.23
N MET A 387 17.00 13.42 -6.13
CA MET A 387 15.78 14.17 -6.38
C MET A 387 15.11 14.65 -5.09
N PHE A 388 14.79 13.72 -4.18
CA PHE A 388 14.16 14.00 -2.89
C PHE A 388 14.35 12.81 -1.93
N GLU A 389 14.00 13.00 -0.65
CA GLU A 389 14.01 11.92 0.34
C GLU A 389 12.67 11.81 1.07
N VAL A 390 12.29 10.57 1.42
CA VAL A 390 11.18 10.27 2.31
C VAL A 390 11.76 9.96 3.69
N ARG A 391 11.54 10.88 4.64
CA ARG A 391 12.08 10.78 5.99
C ARG A 391 11.06 11.32 6.99
N ASN A 392 10.92 10.64 8.13
CA ASN A 392 10.18 11.17 9.28
C ASN A 392 10.79 10.64 10.59
N PRO A 393 11.75 11.36 11.19
CA PRO A 393 12.48 10.87 12.36
C PRO A 393 11.60 10.72 13.61
N LYS A 394 10.40 11.33 13.64
CA LYS A 394 9.44 11.14 14.73
C LYS A 394 8.70 9.80 14.65
N LEU A 395 8.67 9.18 13.47
CA LEU A 395 7.92 7.94 13.23
C LEU A 395 8.84 6.73 13.10
N PHE A 396 10.00 6.91 12.49
CA PHE A 396 10.96 5.83 12.27
C PHE A 396 12.39 6.35 12.19
N GLU A 397 13.31 5.61 12.79
CA GLU A 397 14.75 5.89 12.74
C GLU A 397 15.49 5.00 11.75
N SER A 398 14.83 3.95 11.24
CA SER A 398 15.38 3.05 10.24
C SER A 398 14.35 2.65 9.18
N VAL A 399 14.84 2.26 7.99
CA VAL A 399 14.01 1.71 6.90
C VAL A 399 14.69 0.45 6.37
N TYR A 400 14.04 -0.70 6.51
CA TYR A 400 14.62 -2.00 6.14
C TYR A 400 14.42 -2.33 4.66
N SER A 401 13.29 -1.97 4.07
CA SER A 401 13.04 -2.24 2.66
C SER A 401 12.04 -1.24 2.12
N ALA A 402 12.16 -0.91 0.83
CA ALA A 402 11.30 0.04 0.15
C ALA A 402 11.04 -0.45 -1.28
N HIS A 403 9.77 -0.50 -1.67
CA HIS A 403 9.34 -0.97 -2.97
C HIS A 403 8.31 -0.01 -3.57
N PHE A 404 8.60 0.48 -4.78
CA PHE A 404 7.63 1.24 -5.56
C PHE A 404 6.72 0.29 -6.33
N CYS A 405 5.40 0.51 -6.21
CA CYS A 405 4.38 -0.21 -6.94
C CYS A 405 3.47 0.81 -7.63
N ASP A 406 3.15 0.59 -8.90
CA ASP A 406 2.41 1.56 -9.70
C ASP A 406 0.99 1.87 -9.16
N GLU A 407 0.33 0.87 -8.58
CA GLU A 407 -1.01 0.98 -8.04
C GLU A 407 -1.08 1.72 -6.69
N HIS A 408 0.04 1.74 -5.95
CA HIS A 408 0.06 2.12 -4.52
C HIS A 408 1.15 3.12 -4.15
N GLY A 409 2.04 3.45 -5.09
CA GLY A 409 3.21 4.28 -4.84
C GLY A 409 4.27 3.54 -4.04
N LEU A 410 4.96 4.28 -3.17
CA LEU A 410 6.04 3.75 -2.33
C LEU A 410 5.50 3.02 -1.10
N LEU A 411 5.81 1.73 -0.99
CA LEU A 411 5.63 0.92 0.21
C LEU A 411 6.99 0.72 0.87
N PHE A 412 7.05 0.72 2.21
CA PHE A 412 8.31 0.49 2.91
C PHE A 412 8.10 -0.13 4.30
N ILE A 413 9.16 -0.77 4.81
CA ILE A 413 9.22 -1.35 6.15
C ILE A 413 10.01 -0.40 7.06
N PRO A 414 9.35 0.44 7.88
CA PRO A 414 10.04 1.24 8.89
C PRO A 414 10.49 0.38 10.07
N GLY A 415 11.58 0.78 10.71
CA GLY A 415 11.91 0.37 12.07
C GLY A 415 11.26 1.28 13.11
N SER A 416 11.42 0.94 14.39
CA SER A 416 10.89 1.74 15.50
C SER A 416 11.50 3.15 15.52
N GLY A 417 10.68 4.16 15.80
CA GLY A 417 11.15 5.50 16.17
C GLY A 417 11.27 5.66 17.70
N SER A 418 12.08 6.60 18.17
CA SER A 418 12.05 7.03 19.57
C SER A 418 10.74 7.74 19.93
N ASN A 419 10.26 7.50 21.15
CA ASN A 419 8.92 7.81 21.65
C ASN A 419 8.42 9.27 21.47
N ASN A 420 7.09 9.40 21.40
CA ASN A 420 6.25 10.55 21.85
C ASN A 420 6.33 11.91 21.12
N GLY A 421 6.33 11.92 19.78
CA GLY A 421 6.28 13.16 19.00
C GLY A 421 4.96 13.41 18.27
N GLN A 422 4.25 14.49 18.61
CA GLN A 422 3.14 15.05 17.84
C GLN A 422 3.54 15.26 16.36
N VAL A 423 2.73 14.72 15.44
CA VAL A 423 2.99 14.68 13.99
C VAL A 423 2.80 16.07 13.38
N ASP A 424 3.87 16.59 12.77
CA ASP A 424 3.80 17.80 11.94
C ASP A 424 3.47 17.35 10.51
N THR A 425 2.28 17.70 10.04
CA THR A 425 1.71 17.26 8.76
C THR A 425 2.10 18.24 7.68
N ASN A 426 3.34 18.18 7.20
CA ASN A 426 3.68 18.81 5.95
C ASN A 426 4.69 17.98 5.14
N LYS A 427 4.20 17.50 4.00
CA LYS A 427 4.88 16.97 2.80
C LYS A 427 5.09 15.45 2.60
N ASN A 428 4.91 14.59 3.61
CA ASN A 428 4.94 13.12 3.43
C ASN A 428 3.72 12.48 4.11
N GLU A 429 2.56 12.47 3.43
CA GLU A 429 1.35 11.81 3.94
C GLU A 429 1.52 10.30 3.88
N ILE A 430 1.58 9.64 5.04
CA ILE A 430 1.46 8.19 5.14
C ILE A 430 -0.01 7.86 4.88
N ASN A 431 -0.29 7.25 3.73
CA ASN A 431 -1.66 6.92 3.34
C ASN A 431 -2.24 5.74 4.14
N ILE A 432 -1.46 4.68 4.35
CA ILE A 432 -1.90 3.44 5.01
C ILE A 432 -0.74 2.84 5.80
N SER A 433 -1.00 2.38 7.01
CA SER A 433 -0.12 1.48 7.78
C SER A 433 -0.87 0.18 8.07
N PHE A 434 -0.14 -0.94 8.07
CA PHE A 434 -0.74 -2.26 8.25
C PHE A 434 0.17 -3.21 9.02
N ARG A 435 -0.45 -4.23 9.62
CA ARG A 435 0.20 -5.37 10.26
C ARG A 435 -0.67 -6.61 10.07
N PRO A 436 -0.10 -7.83 10.13
CA PRO A 436 -0.89 -9.05 10.15
C PRO A 436 -1.85 -9.04 11.35
N LYS A 437 -2.98 -9.73 11.15
CA LYS A 437 -4.04 -9.89 12.14
C LYS A 437 -3.90 -11.20 12.90
N SER A 438 -3.46 -12.27 12.23
CA SER A 438 -3.30 -13.59 12.84
C SER A 438 -2.10 -13.68 13.80
N ASP A 439 -1.11 -12.81 13.63
CA ASP A 439 0.10 -12.72 14.46
C ASP A 439 0.65 -11.29 14.40
N GLN A 440 1.76 -11.04 15.07
CA GLN A 440 2.55 -9.82 14.93
C GLN A 440 3.74 -10.04 13.99
N PHE A 441 4.12 -8.99 13.26
CA PHE A 441 5.44 -8.96 12.62
C PHE A 441 6.52 -9.09 13.70
N ARG A 442 7.49 -9.99 13.51
CA ARG A 442 8.62 -10.15 14.42
C ARG A 442 9.83 -9.39 13.92
N ARG A 443 10.28 -9.71 12.70
CA ARG A 443 11.43 -9.06 12.04
C ARG A 443 11.19 -8.91 10.54
N PRO A 444 10.22 -8.07 10.12
CA PRO A 444 9.94 -7.82 8.71
C PRO A 444 11.16 -7.17 8.07
N HIS A 445 11.56 -7.65 6.89
CA HIS A 445 12.85 -7.32 6.30
C HIS A 445 12.77 -6.90 4.84
N ILE A 446 11.92 -7.56 4.06
CA ILE A 446 11.82 -7.36 2.62
C ILE A 446 10.34 -7.23 2.23
N ILE A 447 10.01 -6.23 1.40
CA ILE A 447 8.65 -6.02 0.87
C ILE A 447 8.68 -5.95 -0.65
N ARG A 448 7.74 -6.62 -1.31
CA ARG A 448 7.48 -6.47 -2.74
C ARG A 448 5.98 -6.48 -3.00
N ALA A 449 5.54 -5.72 -4.00
CA ALA A 449 4.15 -5.66 -4.39
C ALA A 449 3.98 -5.66 -5.91
N LYS A 450 2.91 -6.29 -6.38
CA LYS A 450 2.50 -6.33 -7.79
C LYS A 450 0.98 -6.25 -7.85
N GLY A 451 0.45 -5.24 -8.52
CA GLY A 451 -0.98 -4.95 -8.48
C GLY A 451 -1.42 -4.67 -7.03
N ASN A 452 -2.49 -5.34 -6.60
CA ASN A 452 -3.01 -5.20 -5.23
C ASN A 452 -2.36 -6.15 -4.22
N THR A 453 -1.47 -7.06 -4.64
CA THR A 453 -0.88 -8.06 -3.76
C THR A 453 0.45 -7.56 -3.22
N VAL A 454 0.64 -7.67 -1.91
CA VAL A 454 1.86 -7.30 -1.17
C VAL A 454 2.40 -8.52 -0.45
N TYR A 455 3.70 -8.74 -0.60
CA TYR A 455 4.44 -9.80 0.09
C TYR A 455 5.44 -9.18 1.06
N VAL A 456 5.48 -9.68 2.29
CA VAL A 456 6.43 -9.27 3.33
C VAL A 456 7.16 -10.50 3.87
N GLY A 457 8.49 -10.51 3.75
CA GLY A 457 9.35 -11.57 4.27
C GLY A 457 9.97 -11.20 5.62
N GLU A 458 10.03 -12.16 6.54
CA GLU A 458 10.64 -12.01 7.85
C GLU A 458 11.97 -12.77 8.02
N ILE A 459 12.90 -12.16 8.76
CA ILE A 459 14.19 -12.75 9.12
C ILE A 459 14.28 -13.12 10.61
N ASP A 460 13.16 -13.52 11.20
CA ASP A 460 13.12 -13.94 12.61
C ASP A 460 14.04 -15.15 12.88
N GLU A 461 14.61 -15.21 14.09
CA GLU A 461 15.56 -16.28 14.45
C GLU A 461 14.87 -17.63 14.66
N ALA A 462 13.56 -17.63 14.96
CA ALA A 462 12.78 -18.86 15.13
C ALA A 462 12.33 -19.49 13.80
N GLY A 463 12.64 -18.86 12.66
CA GLY A 463 12.23 -19.29 11.32
C GLY A 463 11.60 -18.14 10.53
N GLY A 464 11.64 -18.19 9.20
CA GLY A 464 11.06 -17.13 8.38
C GLY A 464 9.60 -17.35 8.07
N ILE A 465 8.90 -16.23 7.94
CA ILE A 465 7.50 -16.18 7.52
C ILE A 465 7.43 -15.31 6.28
N LEU A 466 6.66 -15.77 5.30
CA LEU A 466 6.21 -14.98 4.17
C LEU A 466 4.74 -14.63 4.39
N TRP A 467 4.44 -13.35 4.44
CA TRP A 467 3.08 -12.83 4.52
C TRP A 467 2.60 -12.46 3.13
N ARG A 468 1.40 -12.90 2.77
CA ARG A 468 0.67 -12.40 1.61
C ARG A 468 -0.52 -11.57 2.06
N LEU A 469 -0.59 -10.35 1.55
CA LEU A 469 -1.58 -9.35 1.90
C LEU A 469 -2.19 -8.75 0.63
N ASP A 470 -3.46 -8.38 0.66
CA ASP A 470 -4.13 -7.70 -0.44
C ASP A 470 -4.58 -6.30 -0.03
N ILE A 471 -4.21 -5.29 -0.81
CA ILE A 471 -4.68 -3.92 -0.67
C ILE A 471 -6.01 -3.77 -1.41
N ARG A 472 -7.06 -3.43 -0.67
CA ARG A 472 -8.37 -3.04 -1.22
C ARG A 472 -8.46 -1.53 -1.27
N GLN A 473 -8.73 -0.97 -2.45
CA GLN A 473 -8.87 0.47 -2.63
C GLN A 473 -10.32 0.89 -2.86
N LYS A 474 -10.65 2.09 -2.34
CA LYS A 474 -11.77 2.88 -2.85
C LYS A 474 -11.36 3.37 -4.23
N ARG A 475 -11.90 2.77 -5.30
CA ARG A 475 -11.70 3.27 -6.66
C ARG A 475 -12.24 4.71 -6.71
N THR A 476 -11.37 5.71 -6.68
CA THR A 476 -11.76 7.09 -6.97
C THR A 476 -12.19 7.10 -8.42
N GLN A 477 -13.50 7.16 -8.68
CA GLN A 477 -13.91 7.68 -9.98
C GLN A 477 -13.33 9.08 -10.04
N ARG A 478 -12.32 9.30 -10.88
CA ARG A 478 -12.10 10.62 -11.46
C ARG A 478 -13.41 10.95 -12.15
N GLN A 479 -14.25 11.69 -11.45
CA GLN A 479 -15.41 12.34 -12.05
C GLN A 479 -14.79 13.26 -13.10
N TRP A 480 -14.84 12.83 -14.36
CA TRP A 480 -14.66 13.77 -15.45
C TRP A 480 -15.75 14.81 -15.23
N LYS A 481 -15.37 16.03 -14.84
CA LYS A 481 -16.19 17.21 -15.11
C LYS A 481 -16.20 17.41 -16.62
N GLY A 482 -16.85 16.48 -17.32
CA GLY A 482 -17.36 16.71 -18.66
C GLY A 482 -18.32 17.88 -18.54
N LEU A 483 -18.11 18.84 -19.43
CA LEU A 483 -18.86 20.08 -19.57
C LEU A 483 -20.34 19.90 -19.17
N LEU A 484 -20.77 20.66 -18.15
CA LEU A 484 -22.15 20.71 -17.66
C LEU A 484 -23.12 20.99 -18.84
N LEU A 485 -24.01 20.03 -19.11
CA LEU A 485 -25.34 20.32 -19.64
C LEU A 485 -26.32 20.20 -18.49
N SER A 486 -27.21 21.20 -18.37
CA SER A 486 -28.11 21.37 -17.23
C SER A 486 -29.08 20.20 -17.05
N PRO A 487 -29.56 19.94 -15.81
CA PRO A 487 -30.54 18.90 -15.53
C PRO A 487 -31.94 19.39 -15.95
N ALA A 488 -32.24 19.35 -17.25
CA ALA A 488 -33.58 19.65 -17.77
C ALA A 488 -34.16 18.53 -18.65
N ASN A 489 -33.39 17.54 -19.09
CA ASN A 489 -33.87 16.49 -20.01
C ASN A 489 -33.73 15.07 -19.46
N GLN A 490 -34.03 14.85 -18.17
CA GLN A 490 -34.10 13.49 -17.59
C GLN A 490 -35.54 12.95 -17.45
N LYS A 491 -36.47 13.51 -18.23
CA LYS A 491 -37.74 12.84 -18.55
C LYS A 491 -37.75 12.56 -20.05
N ILE A 492 -38.25 11.38 -20.42
CA ILE A 492 -38.29 10.77 -21.75
C ILE A 492 -37.06 9.91 -22.05
N VAL A 493 -36.89 8.78 -21.35
CA VAL A 493 -36.59 7.49 -22.00
C VAL A 493 -37.20 6.38 -21.14
N GLU A 494 -38.51 6.19 -21.26
CA GLU A 494 -39.12 4.88 -21.08
C GLU A 494 -39.93 4.56 -22.33
N GLU A 495 -39.71 3.35 -22.84
CA GLU A 495 -40.46 2.62 -23.87
C GLU A 495 -40.40 3.10 -25.33
N ASN A 496 -39.52 2.47 -26.12
CA ASN A 496 -39.88 1.84 -27.41
C ASN A 496 -38.66 1.16 -28.07
N TRP A 497 -38.56 -0.16 -27.91
CA TRP A 497 -37.51 -1.01 -28.53
C TRP A 497 -37.44 -0.90 -30.07
N LEU A 498 -38.54 -0.50 -30.70
CA LEU A 498 -38.63 -0.27 -32.16
C LEU A 498 -37.81 0.94 -32.62
N THR A 499 -37.66 1.97 -31.79
CA THR A 499 -36.87 3.17 -32.15
C THR A 499 -35.37 2.86 -32.18
N SER A 500 -34.89 2.04 -31.25
CA SER A 500 -33.51 1.58 -31.21
C SER A 500 -33.15 0.71 -32.42
N ILE A 501 -34.08 -0.14 -32.89
CA ILE A 501 -33.87 -0.95 -34.09
C ILE A 501 -33.83 -0.08 -35.36
N LEU A 502 -34.71 0.91 -35.47
CA LEU A 502 -34.72 1.83 -36.61
C LEU A 502 -33.43 2.65 -36.71
N VAL A 503 -32.88 3.10 -35.58
CA VAL A 503 -31.58 3.81 -35.55
C VAL A 503 -30.45 2.88 -35.99
N MET A 504 -30.44 1.62 -35.55
CA MET A 504 -29.43 0.65 -35.97
C MET A 504 -29.52 0.33 -37.48
N LEU A 505 -30.72 0.20 -38.03
CA LEU A 505 -30.92 -0.02 -39.48
C LEU A 505 -30.50 1.20 -40.32
N LEU A 506 -30.71 2.41 -39.82
CA LEU A 506 -30.23 3.64 -40.46
C LEU A 506 -28.70 3.75 -40.45
N LEU A 507 -28.04 3.34 -39.35
CA LEU A 507 -26.58 3.32 -39.27
C LEU A 507 -25.96 2.27 -40.21
N VAL A 508 -26.58 1.10 -40.35
CA VAL A 508 -26.10 0.04 -41.24
C VAL A 508 -26.33 0.39 -42.72
N SER A 509 -27.45 1.01 -43.06
CA SER A 509 -27.69 1.49 -44.44
C SER A 509 -26.80 2.67 -44.81
N GLY A 510 -26.52 3.57 -43.85
CA GLY A 510 -25.56 4.66 -44.03
C GLY A 510 -24.13 4.18 -44.27
N SER A 511 -23.67 3.17 -43.54
CA SER A 511 -22.33 2.59 -43.75
C SER A 511 -22.23 1.86 -45.11
N TYR A 512 -23.29 1.20 -45.55
CA TYR A 512 -23.34 0.57 -46.87
C TYR A 512 -23.27 1.60 -48.02
N LEU A 513 -23.95 2.75 -47.86
CA LEU A 513 -23.90 3.83 -48.85
C LEU A 513 -22.51 4.48 -48.92
N VAL A 514 -21.84 4.68 -47.78
CA VAL A 514 -20.47 5.21 -47.74
C VAL A 514 -19.50 4.24 -48.40
N CYS A 515 -19.60 2.93 -48.12
CA CYS A 515 -18.80 1.91 -48.79
C CYS A 515 -19.05 1.86 -50.31
N TYR A 516 -20.30 1.98 -50.75
CA TYR A 516 -20.65 2.04 -52.17
C TYR A 516 -20.09 3.30 -52.87
N LEU A 517 -20.15 4.45 -52.22
CA LEU A 517 -19.58 5.70 -52.75
C LEU A 517 -18.04 5.64 -52.81
N PHE A 518 -17.39 5.04 -51.81
CA PHE A 518 -15.95 4.77 -51.83
C PHE A 518 -15.57 3.79 -52.95
N TRP A 519 -16.34 2.73 -53.15
CA TRP A 519 -16.15 1.78 -54.26
C TRP A 519 -16.26 2.48 -55.62
N LYS A 520 -17.29 3.31 -55.84
CA LYS A 520 -17.44 4.10 -57.08
C LYS A 520 -16.27 5.07 -57.30
N LYS A 521 -15.74 5.69 -56.24
CA LYS A 521 -14.58 6.59 -56.32
C LYS A 521 -13.29 5.83 -56.65
N CYS A 522 -13.08 4.65 -56.08
CA CYS A 522 -11.91 3.81 -56.34
C CYS A 522 -11.94 3.15 -57.72
N CYS A 523 -13.11 2.75 -58.23
CA CYS A 523 -13.24 2.21 -59.59
C CYS A 523 -13.22 3.29 -60.71
N GLY A 524 -13.40 4.57 -60.36
CA GLY A 524 -13.31 5.70 -61.29
C GLY A 524 -11.87 6.15 -61.61
N CYS A 525 -10.89 5.76 -60.80
CA CYS A 525 -9.49 6.18 -60.95
C CYS A 525 -8.60 5.18 -61.72
N TYR A 526 -9.16 4.08 -62.25
CA TYR A 526 -8.39 3.03 -62.96
C TYR A 526 -8.60 3.01 -64.49
N LYS A 527 -9.18 4.07 -65.06
CA LYS A 527 -9.24 4.28 -66.51
C LYS A 527 -8.85 5.72 -66.85
N ASN A 528 -7.54 5.99 -66.90
CA ASN A 528 -6.91 6.66 -68.04
C ASN A 528 -5.45 7.06 -67.77
N LYS A 529 -4.59 6.57 -68.68
CA LYS A 529 -3.29 7.07 -69.16
C LYS A 529 -1.98 6.60 -68.50
N SER A 530 -1.16 6.13 -69.43
CA SER A 530 0.19 5.61 -69.41
C SER A 530 1.25 6.73 -69.32
N PRO A 531 2.56 6.39 -69.24
CA PRO A 531 3.62 7.26 -68.78
C PRO A 531 4.30 8.03 -69.93
N GLN A 532 4.73 9.28 -69.70
CA GLN A 532 5.98 9.86 -70.22
C GLN A 532 6.24 11.29 -69.72
N ASP A 533 7.51 11.65 -69.80
CA ASP A 533 8.28 12.74 -69.17
C ASP A 533 7.87 14.18 -69.51
N GLY A 534 8.32 15.13 -68.66
CA GLY A 534 8.40 16.55 -69.02
C GLY A 534 8.45 17.52 -67.82
N ILE A 535 9.65 17.95 -67.44
CA ILE A 535 9.90 19.09 -66.55
C ILE A 535 9.66 20.39 -67.35
N ASP A 536 8.87 21.35 -66.85
CA ASP A 536 9.29 22.76 -66.80
C ASP A 536 8.47 23.63 -65.83
N ARG A 537 9.19 24.64 -65.35
CA ARG A 537 8.99 25.66 -64.33
C ARG A 537 7.96 26.71 -64.74
N THR A 538 7.29 27.32 -63.77
CA THR A 538 7.11 28.79 -63.64
C THR A 538 6.17 29.10 -62.46
N GLY A 539 6.53 30.10 -61.63
CA GLY A 539 5.57 30.79 -60.76
C GLY A 539 5.92 30.92 -59.27
N PHE A 540 6.60 32.02 -58.96
CA PHE A 540 6.64 32.74 -57.67
C PHE A 540 7.50 32.24 -56.48
N LYS A 541 8.61 32.97 -56.30
CA LYS A 541 9.45 33.22 -55.10
C LYS A 541 8.87 34.44 -54.32
N PRO A 542 9.47 34.93 -53.21
CA PRO A 542 10.02 34.29 -52.00
C PRO A 542 9.63 35.07 -50.71
N LEU A 543 10.08 34.63 -49.52
CA LEU A 543 10.56 35.54 -48.47
C LEU A 543 11.65 34.83 -47.64
N LYS A 544 12.86 35.40 -47.71
CA LYS A 544 14.04 35.11 -46.88
C LYS A 544 14.00 35.97 -45.62
N THR A 545 14.58 35.46 -44.53
CA THR A 545 15.67 36.09 -43.74
C THR A 545 16.26 34.97 -42.86
N LEU A 546 17.50 34.52 -43.09
CA LEU A 546 18.76 35.01 -42.47
C LEU A 546 18.77 34.66 -40.96
N GLU A 547 19.67 33.86 -40.38
CA GLU A 547 21.08 33.51 -40.67
C GLU A 547 21.42 32.13 -40.08
N ALA A 548 22.38 31.45 -40.71
CA ALA A 548 23.03 30.25 -40.24
C ALA A 548 24.54 30.48 -40.29
N GLU A 549 25.27 29.96 -39.31
CA GLU A 549 26.68 29.53 -39.30
C GLU A 549 26.82 28.81 -37.94
N ASP A 550 27.30 27.57 -37.81
CA ASP A 550 28.41 26.92 -38.48
C ASP A 550 28.25 25.39 -38.38
N ASP A 551 28.60 24.66 -39.44
CA ASP A 551 28.55 23.20 -39.53
C ASP A 551 29.92 22.72 -39.99
N SER A 552 30.55 21.82 -39.24
CA SER A 552 31.74 21.11 -39.71
C SER A 552 31.70 19.63 -39.31
N ASP A 553 31.50 18.83 -40.35
CA ASP A 553 32.10 17.52 -40.61
C ASP A 553 31.65 16.31 -39.77
N LEU A 554 30.72 15.53 -40.34
CA LEU A 554 30.79 14.07 -40.24
C LEU A 554 30.43 13.39 -41.57
N LYS A 555 31.44 12.72 -42.14
CA LYS A 555 31.36 11.80 -43.27
C LYS A 555 30.38 10.66 -42.98
N VAL A 556 29.34 10.54 -43.80
CA VAL A 556 28.43 9.38 -43.82
C VAL A 556 29.07 8.26 -44.65
N THR A 557 29.57 7.23 -43.96
CA THR A 557 29.93 5.96 -44.58
C THR A 557 28.70 5.05 -44.60
N LYS A 558 28.25 4.65 -45.79
CA LYS A 558 27.22 3.62 -46.00
C LYS A 558 27.67 2.31 -45.34
N ILE A 559 26.85 1.77 -44.43
CA ILE A 559 26.89 0.35 -44.03
C ILE A 559 25.52 -0.25 -44.29
N SER A 560 25.52 -1.35 -45.02
CA SER A 560 24.37 -2.18 -45.41
C SER A 560 23.60 -2.74 -44.19
N PRO A 561 22.30 -3.08 -44.33
CA PRO A 561 21.49 -3.53 -43.21
C PRO A 561 21.88 -4.95 -42.79
N LEU A 562 22.43 -5.11 -41.59
CA LEU A 562 22.42 -6.39 -40.90
C LEU A 562 21.07 -6.54 -40.19
N LEU A 563 20.34 -7.58 -40.57
CA LEU A 563 19.14 -8.07 -39.90
C LEU A 563 19.44 -8.34 -38.42
N VAL A 564 18.83 -7.55 -37.54
CA VAL A 564 18.72 -7.85 -36.10
C VAL A 564 17.38 -8.54 -35.89
N PRO A 565 17.32 -9.78 -35.39
CA PRO A 565 16.06 -10.38 -34.97
C PRO A 565 15.61 -9.72 -33.66
N ASN A 566 14.49 -9.00 -33.72
CA ASN A 566 13.72 -8.58 -32.56
C ASN A 566 13.16 -9.80 -31.83
N GLN A 567 13.73 -10.15 -30.66
CA GLN A 567 13.03 -10.88 -29.61
C GLN A 567 13.50 -10.35 -28.24
N CYS A 568 12.76 -9.40 -27.67
CA CYS A 568 12.87 -9.05 -26.25
C CYS A 568 12.12 -10.13 -25.46
N GLU A 569 12.85 -11.08 -24.88
CA GLU A 569 12.35 -12.00 -23.87
C GLU A 569 12.37 -11.33 -22.49
N GLN A 570 11.37 -11.63 -21.66
CA GLN A 570 11.21 -11.08 -20.32
C GLN A 570 12.21 -11.73 -19.35
N GLU A 571 12.87 -10.95 -18.47
CA GLU A 571 13.87 -11.49 -17.52
C GLU A 571 13.41 -11.34 -16.05
N LEU A 572 13.55 -12.42 -15.27
CA LEU A 572 13.35 -12.46 -13.82
C LEU A 572 14.57 -11.92 -13.09
N VAL A 573 14.35 -11.08 -12.08
CA VAL A 573 15.43 -10.71 -11.16
C VAL A 573 14.98 -10.87 -9.72
N LEU A 574 15.56 -11.85 -9.02
CA LEU A 574 15.36 -12.16 -7.61
C LEU A 574 16.55 -11.76 -6.79
N LEU A 575 16.34 -11.07 -5.66
CA LEU A 575 17.46 -10.51 -4.92
C LEU A 575 17.37 -10.75 -3.42
N LEU A 576 18.53 -11.14 -2.93
CA LEU A 576 18.85 -11.75 -1.67
C LEU A 576 19.14 -10.63 -0.67
N SER A 577 18.17 -10.18 0.14
CA SER A 577 18.45 -9.18 1.19
C SER A 577 19.08 -9.83 2.42
N SER A 578 20.30 -10.26 2.22
CA SER A 578 21.36 -10.24 3.20
C SER A 578 22.61 -10.80 2.55
N GLN A 579 23.56 -9.91 2.38
CA GLN A 579 24.99 -10.12 2.34
C GLN A 579 25.42 -11.40 1.57
N ILE A 580 26.04 -11.19 0.41
CA ILE A 580 26.98 -12.18 -0.16
C ILE A 580 26.30 -13.35 -0.94
N LEU A 581 25.37 -13.06 -1.85
CA LEU A 581 25.29 -13.62 -3.22
C LEU A 581 24.18 -12.89 -4.02
N PHE A 582 24.13 -13.01 -5.35
CA PHE A 582 22.97 -12.65 -6.18
C PHE A 582 22.77 -13.64 -7.33
N VAL A 583 21.51 -13.95 -7.67
CA VAL A 583 21.09 -14.88 -8.73
C VAL A 583 19.99 -14.20 -9.55
N CYS A 584 20.25 -13.89 -10.83
CA CYS A 584 19.26 -13.41 -11.79
C CYS A 584 18.77 -14.60 -12.63
N LEU A 585 17.46 -14.83 -12.80
CA LEU A 585 16.94 -16.01 -13.51
C LEU A 585 16.42 -15.63 -14.91
N LYS A 586 16.81 -16.37 -15.95
CA LYS A 586 16.17 -16.29 -17.27
C LYS A 586 15.24 -17.49 -17.40
N MET A 587 13.95 -17.28 -17.16
CA MET A 587 12.95 -18.31 -17.44
C MET A 587 12.42 -18.07 -18.85
N LEU A 588 12.70 -19.03 -19.74
CA LEU A 588 12.03 -19.17 -21.04
C LEU A 588 10.52 -19.34 -20.85
#